data_AF-A0A8J8PVA4-F1
#
_entry.id   AF-A0A8J8PVA4-F1
#
_cell.length_a   1.000
_cell.length_b   1.000
_cell.length_c   1.000
_cell.angle_alpha   90.00
_cell.angle_beta   90.00
_cell.angle_gamma   90.00
#
_symmetry.space_group_name_H-M   'P 1'
#
loop_
_entity.id
_entity.type
_entity.pdbx_description
1 polymer ?
#
loop_
_entity_poly.entity_id
_entity_poly.type
_entity_poly.pdbx_seq_one_letter_code
_entity_poly.pdbx_strand_id
1 'polypeptide(L)'
;MNIEEALDRKDILTLLDSLREILRMLRSKRKEKRDIAWKCINFIIESGNSNKLEKYKGYLRSLLWNSYQNIRDDAWKNLNIYKAINVKGIERALKANSDKIKWSAWSNVLELINLGLVERSIVLSIRNSYWRLLKSRYSTVRKKAWRMFVTLVKEGIFYSTEDKERFLNFLKHRKANIRIYAWRAALELTNTGFISKEELKAYGKYLEELTLRKSKIKKLAEKLIKDLT
;
A
#
# COMPACT_ATOMS: atom_id res chain seq x y z
N MET A 1 -13.93 -16.85 -32.92
CA MET A 1 -14.56 -16.68 -31.59
C MET A 1 -13.82 -15.60 -30.84
N ASN A 2 -14.52 -14.65 -30.23
CA ASN A 2 -13.86 -13.61 -29.44
C ASN A 2 -13.47 -14.15 -28.04
N ILE A 3 -12.60 -13.45 -27.31
CA ILE A 3 -12.07 -13.92 -26.01
C ILE A 3 -13.17 -14.08 -24.95
N GLU A 4 -14.21 -13.23 -24.98
CA GLU A 4 -15.31 -13.27 -24.03
C GLU A 4 -16.21 -14.49 -24.29
N GLU A 5 -16.57 -14.74 -25.56
CA GLU A 5 -17.28 -15.95 -25.98
C GLU A 5 -16.51 -17.22 -25.63
N ALA A 6 -15.18 -17.21 -25.80
CA ALA A 6 -14.33 -18.34 -25.43
C ALA A 6 -14.35 -18.60 -23.92
N LEU A 7 -14.33 -17.54 -23.10
CA LEU A 7 -14.44 -17.63 -21.66
C LEU A 7 -15.82 -18.16 -21.24
N ASP A 8 -16.90 -17.65 -21.82
CA ASP A 8 -18.28 -18.04 -21.51
C ASP A 8 -18.53 -19.51 -21.85
N ARG A 9 -17.95 -20.00 -22.95
CA ARG A 9 -17.99 -21.42 -23.34
C ARG A 9 -16.98 -22.30 -22.62
N LYS A 10 -16.15 -21.73 -21.75
CA LYS A 10 -15.04 -22.41 -21.06
C LYS A 10 -14.08 -23.13 -22.03
N ASP A 11 -13.87 -22.55 -23.21
CA ASP A 11 -12.95 -23.10 -24.22
C ASP A 11 -11.50 -22.74 -23.89
N ILE A 12 -10.84 -23.63 -23.15
CA ILE A 12 -9.46 -23.44 -22.72
C ILE A 12 -8.48 -23.36 -23.89
N LEU A 13 -8.69 -24.08 -24.99
CA LEU A 13 -7.76 -24.10 -26.11
C LEU A 13 -7.73 -22.74 -26.80
N THR A 14 -8.91 -22.18 -27.09
CA THR A 14 -9.02 -20.83 -27.69
C THR A 14 -8.42 -19.76 -26.78
N LEU A 15 -8.59 -19.87 -25.45
CA LEU A 15 -8.01 -18.93 -24.50
C LEU A 15 -6.47 -19.03 -24.43
N LEU A 16 -5.91 -20.24 -24.52
CA LEU A 16 -4.47 -20.45 -24.56
C LEU A 16 -3.84 -19.89 -25.85
N ASP A 17 -4.51 -20.08 -26.99
CA ASP A 17 -4.08 -19.50 -28.27
C ASP A 17 -4.13 -17.96 -28.24
N SER A 18 -5.11 -17.42 -27.52
CA SER A 18 -5.31 -15.97 -27.34
C SER A 18 -4.52 -15.37 -26.17
N LEU A 19 -3.66 -16.14 -25.49
CA LEU A 19 -3.04 -15.73 -24.21
C LEU A 19 -2.27 -14.41 -24.30
N ARG A 20 -1.56 -14.17 -25.41
CA ARG A 20 -0.82 -12.90 -25.60
C ARG A 20 -1.76 -11.70 -25.64
N GLU A 21 -2.92 -11.85 -26.28
CA GLU A 21 -3.92 -10.79 -26.38
C GLU A 21 -4.61 -10.56 -25.03
N ILE A 22 -4.96 -11.64 -24.32
CA ILE A 22 -5.48 -11.59 -22.95
C ILE A 22 -4.51 -10.80 -22.05
N LEU A 23 -3.21 -11.11 -22.11
CA LEU A 23 -2.21 -10.38 -21.33
C LEU A 23 -2.14 -8.90 -21.72
N ARG A 24 -2.22 -8.57 -23.02
CA ARG A 24 -2.24 -7.18 -23.49
C ARG A 24 -3.46 -6.41 -22.96
N MET A 25 -4.61 -7.06 -22.88
CA MET A 25 -5.85 -6.49 -22.35
C MET A 25 -5.71 -6.03 -20.88
N LEU A 26 -4.86 -6.67 -20.07
CA LEU A 26 -4.57 -6.24 -18.68
C LEU A 26 -4.01 -4.81 -18.59
N ARG A 27 -3.40 -4.29 -19.66
CA ARG A 27 -2.90 -2.91 -19.73
C ARG A 27 -3.87 -1.94 -20.41
N SER A 28 -5.07 -2.39 -20.74
CA SER A 28 -6.07 -1.54 -21.37
C SER A 28 -6.51 -0.42 -20.43
N LYS A 29 -6.79 0.76 -20.98
CA LYS A 29 -7.44 1.85 -20.24
C LYS A 29 -8.90 1.50 -19.91
N ARG A 30 -9.54 0.66 -20.73
CA ARG A 30 -10.93 0.20 -20.56
C ARG A 30 -11.01 -0.84 -19.44
N LYS A 31 -11.91 -0.62 -18.47
CA LYS A 31 -12.04 -1.49 -17.31
C LYS A 31 -12.56 -2.87 -17.73
N GLU A 32 -13.56 -2.89 -18.60
CA GLU A 32 -14.20 -4.11 -19.11
C GLU A 32 -13.16 -5.09 -19.70
N LYS A 33 -12.23 -4.58 -20.51
CA LYS A 33 -11.14 -5.40 -21.08
C LYS A 33 -10.23 -5.98 -20.00
N ARG A 34 -9.92 -5.23 -18.95
CA ARG A 34 -9.08 -5.72 -17.85
C ARG A 34 -9.82 -6.77 -17.01
N ASP A 35 -11.11 -6.56 -16.75
CA ASP A 35 -11.94 -7.51 -16.00
C ASP A 35 -12.02 -8.86 -16.74
N ILE A 36 -12.31 -8.85 -18.04
CA ILE A 36 -12.33 -10.07 -18.88
C ILE A 36 -10.97 -10.76 -18.85
N ALA A 37 -9.88 -10.00 -19.01
CA ALA A 37 -8.54 -10.56 -19.01
C ALA A 37 -8.16 -11.23 -17.68
N TRP A 38 -8.49 -10.62 -16.54
CA TRP A 38 -8.26 -11.23 -15.23
C TRP A 38 -9.09 -12.50 -15.04
N LYS A 39 -10.36 -12.50 -15.46
CA LYS A 39 -11.20 -13.71 -15.43
C LYS A 39 -10.61 -14.83 -16.28
N CYS A 40 -10.14 -14.52 -17.49
CA CYS A 40 -9.50 -15.51 -18.36
C CYS A 40 -8.25 -16.12 -17.71
N ILE A 41 -7.39 -15.30 -17.10
CA ILE A 41 -6.18 -15.79 -16.43
C ILE A 41 -6.53 -16.67 -15.24
N ASN A 42 -7.53 -16.29 -14.45
CA ASN A 42 -8.02 -17.10 -13.35
C ASN A 42 -8.54 -18.46 -13.85
N PHE A 43 -9.34 -18.46 -14.91
CA PHE A 43 -9.85 -19.69 -15.52
C PHE A 43 -8.73 -20.59 -16.08
N ILE A 44 -7.70 -20.02 -16.71
CA ILE A 44 -6.52 -20.76 -17.18
C ILE A 44 -5.81 -21.45 -16.01
N ILE A 45 -5.70 -20.77 -14.86
CA ILE A 45 -5.09 -21.34 -13.65
C ILE A 45 -5.96 -22.45 -13.06
N GLU A 46 -7.26 -22.20 -12.91
CA GLU A 46 -8.24 -23.17 -12.38
C GLU A 46 -8.32 -24.43 -13.26
N SER A 47 -8.12 -24.28 -14.57
CA SER A 47 -8.08 -25.38 -15.53
C SER A 47 -6.74 -26.15 -15.54
N GLY A 48 -5.85 -25.92 -14.56
CA GLY A 48 -4.56 -26.61 -14.46
C GLY A 48 -3.48 -26.16 -15.44
N ASN A 49 -3.68 -25.05 -16.15
CA ASN A 49 -2.78 -24.55 -17.20
C ASN A 49 -1.89 -23.39 -16.73
N SER A 50 -1.59 -23.31 -15.42
CA SER A 50 -0.78 -22.25 -14.82
C SER A 50 0.65 -22.18 -15.38
N ASN A 51 1.23 -23.32 -15.81
CA ASN A 51 2.55 -23.40 -16.44
C ASN A 51 2.67 -22.53 -17.71
N LYS A 52 1.56 -22.29 -18.43
CA LYS A 52 1.54 -21.42 -19.62
C LYS A 52 1.84 -19.95 -19.27
N LEU A 53 1.68 -19.57 -18.01
CA LEU A 53 1.94 -18.22 -17.49
C LEU A 53 3.37 -18.03 -16.98
N GLU A 54 4.19 -19.08 -16.92
CA GLU A 54 5.52 -19.07 -16.30
C GLU A 54 6.42 -17.96 -16.88
N LYS A 55 6.51 -17.89 -18.21
CA LYS A 55 7.30 -16.88 -18.93
C LYS A 55 6.76 -15.45 -18.79
N TYR A 56 5.53 -15.29 -18.28
CA TYR A 56 4.86 -14.00 -18.13
C TYR A 56 4.86 -13.48 -16.69
N LYS A 57 5.49 -14.16 -15.73
CA LYS A 57 5.60 -13.67 -14.33
C LYS A 57 6.18 -12.26 -14.26
N GLY A 58 7.23 -11.99 -15.04
CA GLY A 58 7.83 -10.66 -15.11
C GLY A 58 6.85 -9.59 -15.61
N TYR A 59 6.03 -9.95 -16.61
CA TYR A 59 4.98 -9.08 -17.14
C TYR A 59 3.88 -8.83 -16.09
N LEU A 60 3.33 -9.87 -15.47
CA LEU A 60 2.28 -9.74 -14.45
C LEU A 60 2.78 -8.92 -13.26
N ARG A 61 4.01 -9.20 -12.80
CA ARG A 61 4.68 -8.41 -11.75
C ARG A 61 4.78 -6.93 -12.12
N SER A 62 5.06 -6.62 -13.37
CA SER A 62 5.18 -5.23 -13.83
C SER A 62 3.88 -4.43 -13.73
N LEU A 63 2.71 -5.09 -13.62
CA LEU A 63 1.42 -4.43 -13.46
C LEU A 63 1.28 -3.78 -12.09
N LEU A 64 1.89 -4.35 -11.05
CA LEU A 64 1.86 -3.83 -9.67
C LEU A 64 2.50 -2.45 -9.53
N TRP A 65 3.36 -2.07 -10.48
CA TRP A 65 4.01 -0.76 -10.56
C TRP A 65 3.78 -0.05 -11.90
N ASN A 66 2.69 -0.38 -12.59
CA ASN A 66 2.25 0.33 -13.80
C ASN A 66 2.10 1.84 -13.52
N SER A 67 2.28 2.72 -14.50
CA SER A 67 2.07 4.17 -14.29
C SER A 67 0.59 4.54 -14.09
N TYR A 68 -0.32 3.82 -14.74
CA TYR A 68 -1.76 4.02 -14.63
C TYR A 68 -2.32 3.36 -13.37
N GLN A 69 -2.99 4.16 -12.54
CA GLN A 69 -3.46 3.69 -11.24
C GLN A 69 -4.45 2.53 -11.35
N ASN A 70 -5.42 2.60 -12.25
CA ASN A 70 -6.44 1.55 -12.35
C ASN A 70 -5.83 0.18 -12.73
N ILE A 71 -4.79 0.15 -13.55
CA ILE A 71 -4.07 -1.11 -13.85
C ILE A 71 -3.36 -1.64 -12.60
N ARG A 72 -2.71 -0.77 -11.83
CA ARG A 72 -2.09 -1.19 -10.55
C ARG A 72 -3.13 -1.71 -9.57
N ASP A 73 -4.22 -0.97 -9.41
CA ASP A 73 -5.27 -1.30 -8.44
C ASP A 73 -5.90 -2.65 -8.79
N ASP A 74 -6.13 -2.94 -10.08
CA ASP A 74 -6.62 -4.26 -10.52
C ASP A 74 -5.56 -5.35 -10.32
N ALA A 75 -4.27 -5.07 -10.53
CA ALA A 75 -3.19 -6.02 -10.23
C ALA A 75 -3.10 -6.37 -8.74
N TRP A 76 -3.23 -5.38 -7.85
CA TRP A 76 -3.25 -5.59 -6.40
C TRP A 76 -4.49 -6.36 -5.92
N LYS A 77 -5.64 -6.23 -6.59
CA LYS A 77 -6.84 -7.02 -6.26
C LYS A 77 -6.73 -8.50 -6.64
N ASN A 78 -5.79 -8.84 -7.53
CA ASN A 78 -5.64 -10.18 -8.08
C ASN A 78 -4.39 -10.89 -7.54
N LEU A 79 -3.93 -10.58 -6.33
CA LEU A 79 -2.72 -11.17 -5.73
C LEU A 79 -2.80 -12.71 -5.59
N ASN A 80 -3.99 -13.28 -5.52
CA ASN A 80 -4.22 -14.73 -5.58
C ASN A 80 -3.61 -15.36 -6.85
N ILE A 81 -3.71 -14.69 -8.01
CA ILE A 81 -3.09 -15.15 -9.26
C ILE A 81 -1.57 -15.14 -9.14
N TYR A 82 -1.00 -14.10 -8.52
CA TYR A 82 0.45 -14.00 -8.29
C TYR A 82 0.95 -15.12 -7.40
N LYS A 83 0.16 -15.50 -6.38
CA LYS A 83 0.45 -16.63 -5.50
C LYS A 83 0.38 -17.95 -6.26
N ALA A 84 -0.69 -18.16 -7.02
CA ALA A 84 -0.93 -19.40 -7.77
C ALA A 84 0.20 -19.71 -8.76
N ILE A 85 0.79 -18.69 -9.39
CA ILE A 85 1.94 -18.87 -10.28
C ILE A 85 3.28 -18.55 -9.62
N ASN A 86 3.35 -18.37 -8.30
CA ASN A 86 4.60 -18.12 -7.57
C ASN A 86 5.43 -16.94 -8.12
N VAL A 87 4.81 -15.76 -8.33
CA VAL A 87 5.52 -14.55 -8.76
C VAL A 87 6.43 -14.04 -7.64
N LYS A 88 7.74 -13.98 -7.90
CA LYS A 88 8.75 -13.46 -6.95
C LYS A 88 9.09 -11.98 -7.20
N GLY A 89 9.69 -11.31 -6.22
CA GLY A 89 10.22 -9.95 -6.38
C GLY A 89 9.17 -8.84 -6.28
N ILE A 90 8.02 -9.11 -5.65
CA ILE A 90 6.92 -8.15 -5.46
C ILE A 90 7.32 -7.07 -4.45
N GLU A 91 8.14 -7.41 -3.46
CA GLU A 91 8.66 -6.53 -2.41
C GLU A 91 9.43 -5.32 -2.97
N ARG A 92 9.92 -5.38 -4.22
CA ARG A 92 10.52 -4.24 -4.93
C ARG A 92 9.58 -3.03 -4.99
N ALA A 93 8.27 -3.26 -5.07
CA ALA A 93 7.27 -2.19 -5.09
C ALA A 93 7.24 -1.40 -3.76
N LEU A 94 7.54 -2.06 -2.63
CA LEU A 94 7.59 -1.44 -1.30
C LEU A 94 8.77 -0.47 -1.17
N LYS A 95 9.80 -0.58 -2.03
CA LYS A 95 10.96 0.33 -2.09
C LYS A 95 10.87 1.36 -3.22
N ALA A 96 9.80 1.36 -4.02
CA ALA A 96 9.72 2.16 -5.25
C ALA A 96 9.97 3.66 -5.03
N ASN A 97 10.62 4.32 -5.99
CA ASN A 97 10.89 5.77 -5.91
C ASN A 97 9.64 6.63 -6.00
N SER A 98 8.66 6.21 -6.80
CA SER A 98 7.36 6.87 -6.87
C SER A 98 6.56 6.68 -5.58
N ASP A 99 6.11 7.77 -4.98
CA ASP A 99 5.23 7.73 -3.80
C ASP A 99 3.90 7.06 -4.09
N LYS A 100 3.37 7.18 -5.33
CA LYS A 100 2.11 6.52 -5.74
C LYS A 100 2.26 5.00 -5.81
N ILE A 101 3.35 4.53 -6.42
CA ILE A 101 3.63 3.08 -6.53
C ILE A 101 3.92 2.51 -5.15
N LYS A 102 4.81 3.17 -4.39
CA LYS A 102 5.13 2.75 -3.02
C LYS A 102 3.89 2.71 -2.14
N TRP A 103 3.02 3.73 -2.21
CA TRP A 103 1.74 3.72 -1.50
C TRP A 103 0.88 2.52 -1.89
N SER A 104 0.73 2.25 -3.19
CA SER A 104 -0.08 1.11 -3.68
C SER A 104 0.45 -0.22 -3.14
N ALA A 105 1.76 -0.37 -3.02
CA ALA A 105 2.35 -1.58 -2.43
C ALA A 105 2.12 -1.66 -0.92
N TRP A 106 2.40 -0.57 -0.20
CA TRP A 106 2.26 -0.56 1.26
C TRP A 106 0.80 -0.64 1.73
N SER A 107 -0.17 -0.18 0.93
CA SER A 107 -1.59 -0.37 1.26
C SER A 107 -2.04 -1.82 1.20
N ASN A 108 -1.28 -2.70 0.52
CA ASN A 108 -1.55 -4.13 0.39
C ASN A 108 -0.49 -4.99 1.11
N VAL A 109 0.36 -4.40 1.98
CA VAL A 109 1.49 -5.12 2.59
C VAL A 109 1.05 -6.26 3.50
N LEU A 110 -0.06 -6.09 4.23
CA LEU A 110 -0.59 -7.13 5.11
C LEU A 110 -1.13 -8.30 4.28
N GLU A 111 -1.81 -8.01 3.17
CA GLU A 111 -2.28 -9.04 2.24
C GLU A 111 -1.10 -9.80 1.60
N LEU A 112 -0.02 -9.10 1.23
CA LEU A 112 1.20 -9.74 0.74
C LEU A 112 1.80 -10.72 1.76
N ILE A 113 1.81 -10.37 3.04
CA ILE A 113 2.27 -11.24 4.13
C ILE A 113 1.32 -12.42 4.28
N ASN A 114 0.01 -12.16 4.38
CA ASN A 114 -1.01 -13.18 4.59
C ASN A 114 -1.07 -14.22 3.46
N LEU A 115 -0.83 -13.79 2.22
CA LEU A 115 -0.76 -14.68 1.08
C LEU A 115 0.57 -15.44 0.97
N GLY A 116 1.57 -15.09 1.78
CA GLY A 116 2.92 -15.67 1.70
C GLY A 116 3.72 -15.19 0.47
N LEU A 117 3.30 -14.07 -0.15
CA LEU A 117 3.98 -13.49 -1.31
C LEU A 117 5.24 -12.73 -0.91
N VAL A 118 5.26 -12.18 0.30
CA VAL A 118 6.42 -11.51 0.90
C VAL A 118 6.52 -11.93 2.35
N GLU A 119 7.70 -12.39 2.76
CA GLU A 119 7.94 -12.72 4.16
C GLU A 119 7.89 -11.49 5.05
N ARG A 120 7.37 -11.66 6.27
CA ARG A 120 7.32 -10.59 7.26
C ARG A 120 8.70 -10.02 7.60
N SER A 121 9.73 -10.87 7.67
CA SER A 121 11.15 -10.50 7.86
C SER A 121 11.62 -9.50 6.80
N ILE A 122 11.28 -9.74 5.53
CA ILE A 122 11.58 -8.86 4.41
C ILE A 122 10.86 -7.52 4.62
N VAL A 123 9.57 -7.51 4.96
CA VAL A 123 8.83 -6.26 5.22
C VAL A 123 9.47 -5.45 6.35
N LEU A 124 9.86 -6.12 7.45
CA LEU A 124 10.53 -5.48 8.58
C LEU A 124 11.88 -4.86 8.20
N SER A 125 12.69 -5.53 7.38
CA SER A 125 13.99 -4.99 6.96
C SER A 125 13.86 -3.79 6.02
N ILE A 126 12.73 -3.63 5.34
CA ILE A 126 12.53 -2.58 4.33
C ILE A 126 11.57 -1.47 4.79
N ARG A 127 10.98 -1.58 5.99
CA ARG A 127 10.04 -0.61 6.56
C ARG A 127 10.58 0.81 6.62
N ASN A 128 11.91 0.96 6.56
CA ASN A 128 12.58 2.24 6.36
C ASN A 128 12.06 3.04 5.16
N SER A 129 11.64 2.37 4.09
CA SER A 129 11.08 3.01 2.89
C SER A 129 9.71 3.67 3.15
N TYR A 130 8.94 3.17 4.12
CA TYR A 130 7.60 3.65 4.45
C TYR A 130 7.61 5.04 5.06
N TRP A 131 8.59 5.34 5.91
CA TRP A 131 8.75 6.65 6.56
C TRP A 131 8.84 7.81 5.55
N ARG A 132 9.22 7.53 4.30
CA ARG A 132 9.16 8.51 3.20
C ARG A 132 7.72 8.88 2.82
N LEU A 133 6.78 7.94 2.86
CA LEU A 133 5.36 8.20 2.56
C LEU A 133 4.71 9.17 3.55
N LEU A 134 5.12 9.13 4.83
CA LEU A 134 4.66 10.07 5.86
C LEU A 134 5.07 11.52 5.56
N LYS A 135 6.06 11.70 4.68
CA LYS A 135 6.57 12.98 4.18
C LYS A 135 6.26 13.22 2.71
N SER A 136 5.42 12.39 2.09
CA SER A 136 5.07 12.47 0.65
C SER A 136 4.67 13.89 0.26
N ARG A 137 5.09 14.34 -0.93
CA ARG A 137 4.67 15.63 -1.48
C ARG A 137 3.17 15.64 -1.82
N TYR A 138 2.63 14.50 -2.24
CA TYR A 138 1.21 14.32 -2.49
C TYR A 138 0.44 14.24 -1.17
N SER A 139 -0.43 15.22 -0.92
CA SER A 139 -1.22 15.34 0.31
C SER A 139 -2.14 14.14 0.54
N THR A 140 -2.74 13.59 -0.52
CA THR A 140 -3.61 12.41 -0.48
C THR A 140 -2.84 11.17 -0.03
N VAL A 141 -1.67 10.90 -0.62
CA VAL A 141 -0.79 9.80 -0.21
C VAL A 141 -0.34 9.99 1.24
N ARG A 142 0.10 11.20 1.61
CA ARG A 142 0.57 11.49 2.97
C ARG A 142 -0.53 11.24 4.00
N LYS A 143 -1.75 11.74 3.78
CA LYS A 143 -2.91 11.51 4.67
C LYS A 143 -3.24 10.03 4.79
N LYS A 144 -3.23 9.28 3.67
CA LYS A 144 -3.49 7.84 3.68
C LYS A 144 -2.38 7.06 4.41
N ALA A 145 -1.12 7.44 4.22
CA ALA A 145 0.03 6.84 4.89
C ALA A 145 -0.03 7.03 6.41
N TRP A 146 -0.36 8.22 6.91
CA TRP A 146 -0.48 8.41 8.37
C TRP A 146 -1.56 7.54 9.01
N ARG A 147 -2.70 7.31 8.34
CA ARG A 147 -3.73 6.37 8.83
C ARG A 147 -3.25 4.93 8.80
N MET A 148 -2.62 4.52 7.70
CA MET A 148 -2.08 3.17 7.55
C MET A 148 -0.92 2.91 8.53
N PHE A 149 -0.16 3.94 8.92
CA PHE A 149 0.91 3.80 9.91
C PHE A 149 0.37 3.28 11.24
N VAL A 150 -0.77 3.81 11.70
CA VAL A 150 -1.43 3.34 12.93
C VAL A 150 -1.78 1.85 12.82
N THR A 151 -2.35 1.43 11.68
CA THR A 151 -2.61 0.01 11.40
C THR A 151 -1.31 -0.80 11.44
N LEU A 152 -0.25 -0.35 10.79
CA LEU A 152 1.02 -1.07 10.74
C LEU A 152 1.71 -1.17 12.11
N VAL A 153 1.52 -0.21 13.01
CA VAL A 153 1.97 -0.31 14.41
C VAL A 153 1.17 -1.39 15.15
N LYS A 154 -0.17 -1.38 15.04
CA LYS A 154 -1.03 -2.41 15.64
C LYS A 154 -0.67 -3.81 15.18
N GLU A 155 -0.35 -3.95 13.91
CA GLU A 155 0.09 -5.20 13.30
C GLU A 155 1.55 -5.56 13.63
N GLY A 156 2.25 -4.80 14.46
CA GLY A 156 3.63 -5.06 14.89
C GLY A 156 4.68 -4.93 13.78
N ILE A 157 4.40 -4.15 12.73
CA ILE A 157 5.38 -3.83 11.68
C ILE A 157 6.31 -2.71 12.14
N PHE A 158 5.81 -1.79 12.96
CA PHE A 158 6.58 -0.73 13.63
C PHE A 158 6.40 -0.86 15.13
N TYR A 159 7.45 -1.26 15.84
CA TYR A 159 7.41 -1.42 17.29
C TYR A 159 8.77 -1.27 17.98
N SER A 160 9.88 -1.17 17.22
CA SER A 160 11.21 -1.08 17.83
C SER A 160 11.46 0.29 18.45
N THR A 161 12.45 0.37 19.34
CA THR A 161 12.88 1.63 19.94
C THR A 161 13.23 2.68 18.87
N GLU A 162 13.92 2.28 17.80
CA GLU A 162 14.27 3.17 16.69
C GLU A 162 13.03 3.68 15.94
N ASP A 163 12.00 2.84 15.77
CA ASP A 163 10.75 3.25 15.15
C ASP A 163 10.03 4.29 16.02
N LYS A 164 10.05 4.11 17.34
CA LYS A 164 9.47 5.04 18.32
C LYS A 164 10.21 6.38 18.31
N GLU A 165 11.54 6.37 18.42
CA GLU A 165 12.35 7.59 18.34
C GLU A 165 12.13 8.36 17.02
N ARG A 166 12.06 7.62 15.91
CA ARG A 166 11.79 8.20 14.61
C ARG A 166 10.39 8.82 14.54
N PHE A 167 9.39 8.18 15.13
CA PHE A 167 8.04 8.73 15.26
C PHE A 167 8.03 10.02 16.09
N LEU A 168 8.71 10.05 17.25
CA LEU A 168 8.81 11.25 18.09
C LEU A 168 9.42 12.44 17.34
N ASN A 169 10.37 12.21 16.44
CA ASN A 169 10.91 13.25 15.57
C ASN A 169 9.86 13.87 14.62
N PHE A 170 8.78 13.16 14.30
CA PHE A 170 7.66 13.73 13.55
C PHE A 170 6.80 14.69 14.36
N LEU A 171 6.69 14.51 15.69
CA LEU A 171 5.93 15.41 16.58
C LEU A 171 6.52 16.82 16.66
N LYS A 172 7.83 16.94 16.38
CA LYS A 172 8.56 18.22 16.31
C LYS A 172 8.95 18.64 14.88
N HIS A 173 8.44 17.96 13.86
CA HIS A 173 8.84 18.20 12.47
C HIS A 173 8.60 19.64 12.01
N ARG A 174 9.57 20.27 11.34
CA ARG A 174 9.53 21.69 10.92
C ARG A 174 8.28 22.09 10.10
N LYS A 175 7.76 21.16 9.30
CA LYS A 175 6.56 21.39 8.48
C LYS A 175 5.30 21.08 9.28
N ALA A 176 4.51 22.11 9.57
CA ALA A 176 3.26 22.02 10.32
C ALA A 176 2.29 20.95 9.78
N ASN A 177 2.19 20.82 8.46
CA ASN A 177 1.31 19.85 7.81
C ASN A 177 1.76 18.38 7.95
N ILE A 178 3.01 18.11 8.31
CA ILE A 178 3.51 16.78 8.66
C ILE A 178 3.31 16.57 10.16
N ARG A 179 3.70 17.57 10.95
CA ARG A 179 3.59 17.57 12.41
C ARG A 179 2.16 17.27 12.89
N ILE A 180 1.16 17.94 12.30
CA ILE A 180 -0.24 17.76 12.69
C ILE A 180 -0.76 16.34 12.45
N TYR A 181 -0.30 15.65 11.40
CA TYR A 181 -0.68 14.26 11.18
C TYR A 181 0.01 13.32 12.16
N ALA A 182 1.25 13.62 12.55
CA ALA A 182 1.95 12.86 13.57
C ALA A 182 1.23 12.94 14.92
N TRP A 183 0.81 14.13 15.35
CA TRP A 183 0.03 14.31 16.57
C TRP A 183 -1.31 13.59 16.54
N ARG A 184 -2.03 13.65 15.41
CA ARG A 184 -3.27 12.89 15.25
C ARG A 184 -3.03 11.38 15.37
N ALA A 185 -1.99 10.86 14.73
CA ALA A 185 -1.64 9.45 14.84
C ALA A 185 -1.20 9.10 16.28
N ALA A 186 -0.50 10.00 16.97
CA ALA A 186 -0.02 9.77 18.34
C ALA A 186 -1.16 9.46 19.30
N LEU A 187 -2.27 10.21 19.23
CA LEU A 187 -3.46 9.94 20.04
C LEU A 187 -4.06 8.55 19.79
N GLU A 188 -4.03 8.06 18.56
CA GLU A 188 -4.50 6.71 18.25
C GLU A 188 -3.51 5.63 18.72
N LEU A 189 -2.21 5.97 18.76
CA LEU A 189 -1.10 5.08 19.12
C LEU A 189 -0.86 4.96 20.63
N THR A 190 -1.44 5.84 21.46
CA THR A 190 -1.44 5.65 22.91
C THR A 190 -2.19 4.39 23.31
N ASN A 191 -3.32 4.12 22.64
CA ASN A 191 -4.11 2.91 22.86
C ASN A 191 -3.40 1.62 22.44
N THR A 192 -2.32 1.72 21.66
CA THR A 192 -1.54 0.55 21.22
C THR A 192 -0.29 0.34 22.06
N GLY A 193 -0.04 1.18 23.07
CA GLY A 193 1.18 1.16 23.88
C GLY A 193 2.45 1.59 23.13
N PHE A 194 2.35 2.07 21.88
CA PHE A 194 3.52 2.46 21.09
C PHE A 194 4.17 3.75 21.62
N ILE A 195 3.35 4.64 22.18
CA ILE A 195 3.75 5.86 22.87
C ILE A 195 2.85 6.08 24.08
N SER A 196 3.40 6.44 25.24
CA SER A 196 2.60 6.77 26.42
C SER A 196 2.03 8.20 26.35
N LYS A 197 1.01 8.49 27.17
CA LYS A 197 0.49 9.85 27.29
C LYS A 197 1.54 10.80 27.87
N GLU A 198 2.35 10.31 28.81
CA GLU A 198 3.42 11.05 29.49
C GLU A 198 4.50 11.46 28.51
N GLU A 199 4.96 10.52 27.67
CA GLU A 199 5.89 10.82 26.59
C GLU A 199 5.30 11.84 25.61
N LEU A 200 4.02 11.70 25.26
CA LEU A 200 3.37 12.64 24.35
C LEU A 200 3.29 14.06 24.94
N LYS A 201 2.99 14.19 26.25
CA LYS A 201 2.97 15.46 26.98
C LYS A 201 4.34 16.14 26.99
N ALA A 202 5.45 15.39 27.06
CA ALA A 202 6.81 15.96 27.01
C ALA A 202 7.10 16.71 25.69
N TYR A 203 6.35 16.42 24.61
CA TYR A 203 6.44 17.12 23.33
C TYR A 203 5.35 18.19 23.14
N GLY A 204 4.47 18.41 24.13
CA GLY A 204 3.27 19.27 24.03
C GLY A 204 3.53 20.67 23.47
N LYS A 205 4.65 21.29 23.85
CA LYS A 205 5.07 22.60 23.31
C LYS A 205 5.07 22.67 21.78
N TYR A 206 5.44 21.58 21.10
CA TYR A 206 5.48 21.54 19.63
C TYR A 206 4.08 21.46 18.99
N LEU A 207 3.08 20.97 19.72
CA LEU A 207 1.68 21.04 19.34
C LEU A 207 1.12 22.45 19.56
N GLU A 208 1.42 23.07 20.70
CA GLU A 208 1.04 24.44 21.02
C GLU A 208 1.57 25.45 19.99
N GLU A 209 2.82 25.29 19.53
CA GLU A 209 3.40 26.09 18.43
C GLU A 209 2.52 26.11 17.16
N LEU A 210 1.76 25.05 16.89
CA LEU A 210 0.87 24.98 15.71
C LEU A 210 -0.37 25.89 15.84
N THR A 211 -0.65 26.41 17.04
CA THR A 211 -1.79 27.29 17.34
C THR A 211 -1.46 28.78 17.17
N LEU A 212 -0.18 29.13 17.09
CA LEU A 212 0.29 30.52 17.07
C LEU A 212 -0.16 31.30 15.81
N ARG A 213 -0.35 30.60 14.68
CA ARG A 213 -0.72 31.23 13.40
C ARG A 213 -2.11 30.78 12.96
N LYS A 214 -2.96 31.75 12.57
CA LYS A 214 -4.31 31.48 12.03
C LYS A 214 -4.23 30.60 10.78
N SER A 215 -4.71 29.36 10.89
CA SER A 215 -4.65 28.38 9.81
C SER A 215 -5.67 27.25 10.03
N LYS A 216 -5.91 26.41 9.01
CA LYS A 216 -6.67 25.16 9.20
C LYS A 216 -5.97 24.21 10.19
N ILE A 217 -4.65 24.30 10.29
CA ILE A 217 -3.85 23.48 11.21
C ILE A 217 -4.08 23.91 12.66
N LYS A 218 -4.21 25.22 12.93
CA LYS A 218 -4.54 25.74 14.27
C LYS A 218 -5.78 25.08 14.85
N LYS A 219 -6.90 25.08 14.11
CA LYS A 219 -8.16 24.45 14.57
C LYS A 219 -8.00 22.96 14.90
N LEU A 220 -7.18 22.25 14.11
CA LEU A 220 -6.88 20.84 14.38
C LEU A 220 -6.00 20.69 15.61
N ALA A 221 -4.99 21.53 15.79
CA ALA A 221 -4.10 21.51 16.95
C ALA A 221 -4.85 21.81 18.24
N GLU A 222 -5.70 22.84 18.25
CA GLU A 222 -6.56 23.18 19.40
C GLU A 222 -7.47 22.01 19.80
N LYS A 223 -8.04 21.30 18.82
CA LYS A 223 -8.81 20.08 19.09
C LYS A 223 -7.92 18.99 19.73
N LEU A 224 -6.75 18.73 19.16
CA LEU A 224 -5.83 17.71 19.68
C LEU A 224 -5.31 18.04 21.09
N ILE A 225 -5.12 19.32 21.42
CA ILE A 225 -4.75 19.75 22.78
C ILE A 225 -5.86 19.40 23.76
N LYS A 226 -7.12 19.69 23.42
CA LYS A 226 -8.27 19.30 24.25
C LYS A 226 -8.39 17.79 24.44
N ASP A 227 -8.06 17.02 23.41
CA ASP A 227 -8.09 15.55 23.47
C ASP A 227 -6.90 14.97 24.30
N LEU A 228 -5.88 15.79 24.63
CA LEU A 228 -4.70 15.41 25.43
C LEU A 228 -4.81 15.75 26.93
N THR A 229 -5.54 16.81 27.26
CA THR A 229 -5.89 17.23 28.63
C THR A 229 -6.98 16.35 29.21
#